data_AF-A0A226DQW0-F1
#
_entry.id   AF-A0A226DQW0-F1
#
_cell.length_a   1.000
_cell.length_b   1.000
_cell.length_c   1.000
_cell.angle_alpha   90.00
_cell.angle_beta   90.00
_cell.angle_gamma   90.00
#
_symmetry.space_group_name_H-M   'P 1'
#
loop_
_entity.id
_entity.type
_entity.pdbx_description
1 polymer ?
#
loop_
_entity_poly.entity_id
_entity_poly.type
_entity_poly.pdbx_seq_one_letter_code
_entity_poly.pdbx_strand_id
1 'polypeptide(L)'
;MPLENHIPTWYDTEIRFDLMTRYLKLCTGEKTFEVLDPVEDTKGNNGEPGKLVVTNLRLIWQSKKFPKINLSIGYNPITSINIKSVTSKLRGLTESLHILAKTKASRYEFIFTNLVIDNNRLFSVVLAVQKYSVYTIPALSRNQDAKWHRSCQ
;
A
#
# COMPACT_ATOMS: atom_id res chain seq x y z
N MET A 1 -30.91 -9.13 10.18
CA MET A 1 -29.78 -8.18 10.24
C MET A 1 -28.61 -8.81 9.49
N PRO A 2 -28.03 -8.18 8.45
CA PRO A 2 -26.88 -8.77 7.78
C PRO A 2 -25.69 -8.73 8.74
N LEU A 3 -24.99 -9.85 8.86
CA LEU A 3 -23.69 -9.95 9.54
C LEU A 3 -22.80 -8.82 9.03
N GLU A 4 -22.42 -7.93 9.93
CA GLU A 4 -21.52 -6.82 9.66
C GLU A 4 -20.22 -7.44 9.11
N ASN A 5 -19.95 -7.21 7.83
CA ASN A 5 -18.82 -7.80 7.12
C ASN A 5 -17.52 -7.34 7.78
N HIS A 6 -16.99 -8.14 8.69
CA HIS A 6 -15.72 -7.88 9.34
C HIS A 6 -14.63 -7.69 8.29
N ILE A 7 -14.07 -6.49 8.24
CA ILE A 7 -12.86 -6.19 7.46
C ILE A 7 -11.77 -7.11 8.02
N PRO A 8 -11.14 -7.97 7.20
CA PRO A 8 -10.04 -8.79 7.69
C PRO A 8 -8.94 -7.86 8.22
N THR A 9 -8.63 -7.99 9.51
CA THR A 9 -7.81 -7.05 10.30
C THR A 9 -6.37 -6.92 9.81
N TRP A 10 -5.93 -7.79 8.89
CA TRP A 10 -4.57 -7.82 8.39
C TRP A 10 -4.32 -6.86 7.23
N TYR A 11 -5.36 -6.37 6.53
CA TYR A 11 -5.19 -5.60 5.29
C TYR A 11 -4.38 -4.31 5.51
N ASP A 12 -4.60 -3.61 6.62
CA ASP A 12 -3.91 -2.38 7.00
C ASP A 12 -2.75 -2.61 7.99
N THR A 13 -2.72 -3.75 8.68
CA THR A 13 -1.73 -4.05 9.75
C THR A 13 -0.55 -4.90 9.30
N GLU A 14 -0.67 -5.66 8.22
CA GLU A 14 0.34 -6.62 7.81
C GLU A 14 0.97 -6.31 6.45
N ILE A 15 2.15 -6.90 6.24
CA ILE A 15 2.86 -6.94 4.96
C ILE A 15 2.82 -8.39 4.49
N ARG A 16 2.34 -8.64 3.27
CA ARG A 16 2.25 -9.98 2.70
C ARG A 16 2.73 -10.02 1.27
N PHE A 17 3.31 -11.14 0.88
CA PHE A 17 3.85 -11.41 -0.45
C PHE A 17 3.09 -12.58 -1.08
N ASP A 18 3.07 -12.64 -2.41
CA ASP A 18 2.54 -13.73 -3.24
C ASP A 18 1.14 -14.18 -2.83
N LEU A 19 0.27 -13.20 -2.58
CA LEU A 19 -1.10 -13.46 -2.19
C LEU A 19 -1.88 -14.11 -3.33
N MET A 20 -2.83 -14.97 -2.95
CA MET A 20 -3.84 -15.46 -3.88
C MET A 20 -4.69 -14.28 -4.39
N THR A 21 -5.06 -14.28 -5.68
CA THR A 21 -5.77 -13.18 -6.34
C THR A 21 -7.02 -12.69 -5.60
N ARG A 22 -7.74 -13.58 -4.89
CA ARG A 22 -8.90 -13.19 -4.09
C ARG A 22 -8.59 -12.16 -3.00
N TYR A 23 -7.38 -12.16 -2.45
CA TYR A 23 -6.94 -11.24 -1.39
C TYR A 23 -6.42 -9.90 -1.93
N LEU A 24 -6.25 -9.78 -3.25
CA LEU A 24 -5.94 -8.54 -3.94
C LEU A 24 -7.19 -7.74 -4.29
N LYS A 25 -8.38 -8.38 -4.26
CA LYS A 25 -9.66 -7.68 -4.39
C LYS A 25 -9.87 -6.78 -3.17
N LEU A 26 -10.55 -5.66 -3.39
CA LEU A 26 -10.91 -4.72 -2.32
C LEU A 26 -11.86 -5.40 -1.34
N CYS A 27 -11.59 -5.26 -0.04
CA CYS A 27 -12.53 -5.69 0.99
C CYS A 27 -13.65 -4.64 1.17
N THR A 28 -14.69 -4.99 1.93
CA THR A 28 -15.81 -4.07 2.21
C THR A 28 -15.29 -2.78 2.85
N GLY A 29 -15.57 -1.63 2.23
CA GLY A 29 -15.12 -0.32 2.72
C GLY A 29 -13.72 0.10 2.28
N GLU A 30 -12.95 -0.79 1.63
CA GLU A 30 -11.70 -0.42 0.96
C GLU A 30 -12.02 0.27 -0.37
N LYS A 31 -11.36 1.40 -0.63
CA LYS A 31 -11.54 2.23 -1.83
C LYS A 31 -10.20 2.53 -2.47
N THR A 32 -10.14 2.45 -3.79
CA THR A 32 -8.97 2.87 -4.57
C THR A 32 -8.95 4.39 -4.69
N PHE A 33 -7.78 4.98 -4.41
CA PHE A 33 -7.49 6.39 -4.62
C PHE A 33 -6.74 6.61 -5.93
N GLU A 34 -5.82 5.71 -6.26
CA GLU A 34 -5.03 5.84 -7.48
C GLU A 34 -4.56 4.48 -8.00
N VAL A 35 -4.36 4.37 -9.30
CA VAL A 35 -3.73 3.24 -9.96
C VAL A 35 -2.54 3.73 -10.78
N LEU A 36 -1.35 3.37 -10.34
CA LEU A 36 -0.10 3.74 -10.99
C LEU A 36 0.38 2.58 -11.86
N ASP A 37 0.43 2.85 -13.17
CA ASP A 37 0.79 1.85 -14.17
C ASP A 37 1.48 2.53 -15.38
N PRO A 38 2.71 2.14 -15.76
CA PRO A 38 3.55 1.08 -15.16
C PRO A 38 4.43 1.54 -13.98
N VAL A 39 4.52 0.69 -12.96
CA VAL A 39 5.40 0.85 -11.78
C VAL A 39 6.22 -0.41 -11.55
N GLU A 40 7.53 -0.26 -11.42
CA GLU A 40 8.47 -1.35 -11.13
C GLU A 40 8.69 -1.49 -9.62
N ASP A 41 8.74 -2.71 -9.09
CA ASP A 41 9.33 -2.99 -7.78
C ASP A 41 10.85 -3.19 -7.97
N THR A 42 11.60 -2.10 -7.95
CA THR A 42 13.03 -2.07 -8.27
C THR A 42 13.88 -2.86 -7.27
N LYS A 43 13.41 -3.02 -6.03
CA LYS A 43 14.14 -3.74 -4.97
C LYS A 43 13.86 -5.24 -5.00
N GLY A 44 12.60 -5.64 -5.14
CA GLY A 44 12.18 -7.05 -5.07
C GLY A 44 12.11 -7.74 -6.43
N ASN A 45 11.79 -7.01 -7.50
CA ASN A 45 11.47 -7.56 -8.83
C ASN A 45 12.03 -6.67 -9.95
N ASN A 46 13.35 -6.43 -9.90
CA ASN A 46 14.04 -5.52 -10.82
C ASN A 46 13.82 -5.89 -12.30
N GLY A 47 13.52 -4.90 -13.14
CA GLY A 47 13.30 -5.06 -14.57
C GLY A 47 11.90 -5.57 -14.96
N GLU A 48 11.03 -5.90 -14.00
CA GLU A 48 9.69 -6.39 -14.28
C GLU A 48 8.62 -5.31 -13.99
N PRO A 49 7.90 -4.81 -15.01
CA PRO A 49 6.86 -3.82 -14.81
C PRO A 49 5.65 -4.44 -14.10
N GLY A 50 5.11 -3.69 -13.16
CA GLY A 50 3.89 -4.02 -12.45
C GLY A 50 2.90 -2.87 -12.46
N LYS A 51 1.86 -3.05 -11.66
CA LYS A 51 0.84 -2.06 -11.36
C LYS A 51 0.79 -1.86 -9.85
N LEU A 52 0.85 -0.61 -9.40
CA LEU A 52 0.71 -0.25 -8.00
C LEU A 52 -0.67 0.40 -7.79
N VAL A 53 -1.49 -0.22 -6.94
CA VAL A 53 -2.81 0.29 -6.54
C VAL A 53 -2.70 0.90 -5.15
N VAL A 54 -3.14 2.15 -5.02
CA VAL A 54 -3.17 2.90 -3.77
C VAL A 54 -4.60 2.88 -3.24
N THR A 55 -4.84 2.25 -2.09
CA THR A 55 -6.16 2.22 -1.43
C THR A 55 -6.14 3.02 -0.13
N ASN A 56 -7.27 3.16 0.58
CA ASN A 56 -7.28 3.72 1.94
C ASN A 56 -6.67 2.81 3.01
N LEU A 57 -6.47 1.52 2.75
CA LEU A 57 -5.96 0.58 3.77
C LEU A 57 -4.52 0.15 3.52
N ARG A 58 -4.12 0.05 2.25
CA ARG A 58 -2.85 -0.56 1.86
C ARG A 58 -2.40 -0.13 0.47
N LEU A 59 -1.15 -0.46 0.19
CA LEU A 59 -0.59 -0.46 -1.16
C LEU A 59 -0.56 -1.89 -1.69
N ILE A 60 -0.93 -2.07 -2.95
CA ILE A 60 -0.90 -3.37 -3.62
C ILE A 60 -0.07 -3.25 -4.89
N TRP A 61 1.05 -3.95 -4.97
CA TRP A 61 1.82 -4.07 -6.21
C TRP A 61 1.66 -5.48 -6.79
N GLN A 62 1.47 -5.57 -8.11
CA GLN A 62 1.38 -6.85 -8.82
C GLN A 62 2.16 -6.77 -10.13
N SER A 63 3.00 -7.78 -10.39
CA SER A 63 3.68 -7.94 -11.67
C SER A 63 2.68 -8.12 -12.82
N LYS A 64 2.91 -7.41 -13.93
CA LYS A 64 2.11 -7.59 -15.16
C LYS A 64 2.38 -8.91 -15.84
N LYS A 65 3.65 -9.35 -15.83
CA LYS A 65 4.10 -10.56 -16.51
C LYS A 65 3.77 -11.81 -15.70
N PHE A 66 3.91 -11.75 -14.37
CA PHE A 66 3.71 -12.89 -13.48
C PHE A 66 2.77 -12.52 -12.32
N PRO A 67 1.43 -12.55 -12.49
CA PRO A 67 0.48 -12.08 -11.48
C PRO A 67 0.53 -12.76 -10.11
N LYS A 68 1.14 -13.97 -10.04
CA LYS A 68 1.40 -14.67 -8.77
C LYS A 68 2.45 -13.94 -7.91
N ILE A 69 3.34 -13.18 -8.54
CA ILE A 69 4.30 -12.30 -7.89
C ILE A 69 3.59 -10.98 -7.59
N ASN A 70 3.29 -10.78 -6.31
CA ASN A 70 2.60 -9.59 -5.84
C ASN A 70 2.94 -9.32 -4.37
N LEU A 71 2.60 -8.14 -3.90
CA LEU A 71 2.76 -7.77 -2.50
C LEU A 71 1.65 -6.81 -2.08
N SER A 72 1.35 -6.85 -0.79
CA SER A 72 0.39 -5.99 -0.10
C SER A 72 1.07 -5.39 1.12
N ILE A 73 1.10 -4.07 1.22
CA ILE A 73 1.70 -3.33 2.34
C ILE A 73 0.59 -2.53 3.03
N GLY A 74 0.14 -3.00 4.19
CA GLY A 74 -0.74 -2.20 5.05
C GLY A 74 -0.07 -0.90 5.49
N TYR A 75 -0.84 0.17 5.72
CA TYR A 75 -0.26 1.46 6.11
C TYR A 75 0.27 1.49 7.55
N ASN A 76 -0.27 0.70 8.49
CA ASN A 76 0.14 0.75 9.89
C ASN A 76 1.61 0.37 10.14
N PRO A 77 2.20 -0.66 9.49
CA PRO A 77 3.61 -0.96 9.68
C PRO A 77 4.55 0.05 9.00
N ILE A 78 4.06 0.98 8.18
CA ILE A 78 4.91 1.95 7.48
C ILE A 78 5.44 2.99 8.46
N THR A 79 6.76 3.13 8.52
CA THR A 79 7.45 4.08 9.39
C THR A 79 7.96 5.30 8.65
N SER A 80 8.22 5.19 7.33
CA SER A 80 8.66 6.30 6.50
C SER A 80 8.28 6.08 5.05
N ILE A 81 7.88 7.17 4.37
CA ILE A 81 7.68 7.23 2.93
C ILE A 81 8.44 8.44 2.40
N ASN A 82 9.28 8.23 1.40
CA ASN A 82 10.02 9.31 0.74
C ASN A 82 9.91 9.15 -0.77
N ILE A 83 9.67 10.26 -1.46
CA ILE A 83 9.71 10.31 -2.93
C ILE A 83 11.05 10.93 -3.32
N LYS A 84 11.76 10.30 -4.25
CA LYS A 84 13.04 10.76 -4.76
C LYS A 84 12.97 10.90 -6.27
N SER A 85 13.56 11.97 -6.80
CA SER A 85 13.82 12.07 -8.23
C SER A 85 15.10 11.30 -8.54
N VAL A 86 15.04 10.38 -9.50
CA VAL A 86 16.14 9.49 -9.91
C VAL A 86 16.32 9.56 -11.43
N THR A 87 17.57 9.58 -11.89
CA THR A 87 17.87 9.57 -13.33
C THR A 87 18.06 8.14 -13.81
N SER A 88 17.12 7.65 -14.60
CA SER A 88 17.23 6.37 -15.30
C SER A 88 18.01 6.53 -16.60
N LYS A 89 18.98 5.64 -16.84
CA LYS A 89 19.74 5.60 -18.10
C LYS A 89 18.86 5.43 -19.34
N LEU A 90 17.72 4.75 -19.19
CA LEU A 90 16.81 4.42 -20.30
C LEU A 90 15.66 5.42 -20.46
N ARG A 91 15.32 6.17 -19.39
CA ARG A 91 14.09 6.97 -19.34
C ARG A 91 14.29 8.43 -18.94
N GLY A 92 15.51 8.84 -18.61
CA GLY A 92 15.77 10.18 -18.07
C GLY A 92 15.29 10.31 -16.63
N LEU A 93 14.83 11.51 -16.24
CA LEU A 93 14.38 11.79 -14.88
C LEU A 93 13.04 11.07 -14.59
N THR A 94 12.98 10.33 -13.50
CA THR A 94 11.75 9.70 -12.99
C THR A 94 11.66 9.79 -11.47
N GLU A 95 10.51 9.45 -10.89
CA GLU A 95 10.32 9.36 -9.44
C GLU A 95 10.48 7.90 -8.95
N SER A 96 11.09 7.75 -7.78
CA SER A 96 11.04 6.51 -6.99
C SER A 96 10.40 6.76 -5.63
N LEU A 97 9.53 5.85 -5.23
CA LEU A 97 8.88 5.79 -3.93
C LEU A 97 9.64 4.81 -3.03
N HIS A 98 10.27 5.34 -1.98
CA HIS A 98 10.98 4.58 -0.96
C HIS A 98 10.08 4.44 0.28
N ILE A 99 9.76 3.20 0.64
CA ILE A 99 8.94 2.89 1.81
C ILE A 99 9.77 2.08 2.79
N LEU A 100 9.88 2.58 4.02
CA LEU A 100 10.38 1.81 5.16
C LEU A 100 9.21 1.35 6.00
N ALA A 101 9.21 0.08 6.36
CA ALA A 101 8.19 -0.50 7.22
C ALA A 101 8.82 -1.38 8.30
N LYS A 102 8.15 -1.48 9.45
CA LYS A 102 8.58 -2.28 10.59
C LYS A 102 7.40 -3.08 11.12
N THR A 103 7.54 -4.40 11.11
CA THR A 103 6.66 -5.30 11.85
C THR A 103 7.30 -5.65 13.18
N LYS A 104 6.60 -6.43 14.02
CA LYS A 104 7.20 -6.97 15.26
C LYS A 104 8.41 -7.87 14.98
N ALA A 105 8.43 -8.53 13.82
CA ALA A 105 9.43 -9.54 13.46
C ALA A 105 10.58 -8.98 12.60
N SER A 106 10.34 -7.98 11.75
CA SER A 106 11.30 -7.59 10.71
C SER A 106 11.15 -6.13 10.27
N ARG A 107 12.20 -5.62 9.62
CA ARG A 107 12.21 -4.32 8.95
C ARG A 107 12.30 -4.56 7.45
N TYR A 108 11.54 -3.79 6.69
CA TYR A 108 11.46 -3.90 5.24
C TYR A 108 11.76 -2.55 4.58
N GLU A 109 12.36 -2.62 3.41
CA GLU A 109 12.51 -1.51 2.47
C GLU A 109 11.91 -1.91 1.13
N PHE A 110 11.04 -1.05 0.59
CA PHE A 110 10.47 -1.19 -0.73
C PHE A 110 10.84 0.02 -1.57
N ILE A 111 11.15 -0.21 -2.84
CA ILE A 111 11.49 0.84 -3.79
C ILE A 111 10.65 0.62 -5.04
N PHE A 112 9.71 1.51 -5.28
CA PHE A 112 8.89 1.49 -6.47
C PHE A 112 9.32 2.60 -7.42
N THR A 113 9.59 2.29 -8.68
CA THR A 113 10.00 3.30 -9.68
C THR A 113 8.86 3.51 -10.66
N ASN A 114 8.48 4.76 -10.90
CA ASN A 114 7.54 5.10 -11.96
C ASN A 114 8.21 4.88 -13.32
N LEU A 115 7.54 4.17 -14.22
CA LEU A 115 8.08 3.91 -15.55
C LEU A 115 7.44 4.78 -16.64
N VAL A 116 6.49 5.65 -16.29
CA VAL A 116 5.90 6.64 -17.20
C VAL A 116 6.89 7.78 -17.45
N ILE A 117 7.12 8.10 -18.72
CA ILE A 117 7.88 9.28 -19.15
C ILE A 117 6.90 10.48 -19.14
N ASP A 118 7.31 11.63 -18.61
CA ASP A 118 6.57 12.91 -18.51
C ASP A 118 5.59 13.16 -17.34
N ASN A 119 5.39 12.22 -16.40
CA ASN A 119 4.43 12.43 -15.31
C ASN A 119 5.09 12.57 -13.93
N ASN A 120 5.31 13.82 -13.50
CA ASN A 120 6.17 14.17 -12.36
C ASN A 120 5.52 14.14 -10.96
N ARG A 121 4.32 13.57 -10.76
CA ARG A 121 3.63 13.64 -9.45
C ARG A 121 2.74 12.43 -9.12
N LEU A 122 3.09 11.24 -9.58
CA LEU A 122 2.24 10.07 -9.36
C LEU A 122 2.28 9.58 -7.91
N PHE A 123 3.42 9.72 -7.22
CA PHE A 123 3.55 9.16 -5.87
C PHE A 123 3.07 10.08 -4.74
N SER A 124 2.79 11.36 -4.98
CA SER A 124 2.32 12.27 -3.92
C SER A 124 0.98 11.84 -3.30
N VAL A 125 0.15 11.12 -4.07
CA VAL A 125 -1.11 10.54 -3.55
C VAL A 125 -0.85 9.53 -2.43
N VAL A 126 0.26 8.79 -2.50
CA VAL A 126 0.63 7.79 -1.48
C VAL A 126 0.90 8.48 -0.15
N LEU A 127 1.61 9.61 -0.16
CA LEU A 127 1.85 10.42 1.04
C LEU A 127 0.55 10.95 1.64
N ALA A 128 -0.34 11.48 0.80
CA ALA A 128 -1.62 12.01 1.24
C ALA A 128 -2.51 10.94 1.88
N VAL A 129 -2.59 9.76 1.24
CA VAL A 129 -3.43 8.65 1.70
C VAL A 129 -2.85 7.98 2.94
N GLN A 130 -1.53 7.76 3.01
CA GLN A 130 -0.89 7.23 4.23
C GLN A 130 -1.14 8.18 5.42
N LYS A 131 -1.00 9.48 5.21
CA LYS A 131 -1.28 10.48 6.24
C LYS A 131 -2.75 10.39 6.69
N TYR A 132 -3.69 10.38 5.75
CA TYR A 132 -5.11 10.22 6.04
C TYR A 132 -5.43 8.93 6.81
N SER A 133 -4.84 7.81 6.39
CA SER A 133 -5.02 6.50 7.02
C SER A 133 -4.58 6.52 8.48
N VAL A 134 -3.40 7.08 8.78
CA VAL A 134 -2.87 7.17 10.15
C VAL A 134 -3.71 8.06 11.06
N TYR A 135 -4.31 9.14 10.55
CA TYR A 135 -5.14 10.01 11.38
C TYR A 135 -6.58 9.51 11.56
N THR A 136 -7.12 8.80 10.56
CA THR A 136 -8.56 8.48 10.53
C THR A 136 -8.86 7.07 11.03
N ILE A 137 -8.05 6.08 10.67
CA ILE A 137 -8.34 4.67 10.99
C ILE A 137 -8.14 4.37 12.48
N PRO A 138 -7.06 4.82 13.14
CA PRO A 138 -6.94 4.73 14.59
C PRO A 138 -8.00 5.52 15.36
N ALA A 139 -8.63 6.54 14.75
CA ALA A 139 -9.74 7.26 15.39
C ALA A 139 -11.06 6.47 15.32
N LEU A 140 -11.24 5.66 14.27
CA LEU A 140 -12.39 4.76 14.14
C LEU A 140 -12.24 3.52 15.03
N SER A 141 -11.07 2.87 15.05
CA SER A 141 -10.83 1.71 15.92
C SER A 141 -10.87 2.07 17.41
N ARG A 142 -10.24 3.18 17.83
CA ARG A 142 -10.32 3.66 19.22
C ARG A 142 -11.73 4.01 19.67
N ASN A 143 -12.58 4.52 18.77
CA ASN A 143 -13.99 4.82 19.09
C ASN A 143 -14.88 3.57 19.08
N GLN A 144 -14.55 2.54 18.30
CA GLN A 144 -15.23 1.25 18.38
C GLN A 144 -14.85 0.56 19.70
N ASP A 145 -13.55 0.43 20.03
CA ASP A 145 -13.06 -0.19 21.26
C ASP A 145 -13.55 0.53 22.54
N ALA A 146 -13.63 1.86 22.51
CA ALA A 146 -14.16 2.67 23.63
C ALA A 146 -15.70 2.67 23.76
N LYS A 147 -16.43 2.19 22.74
CA LYS A 147 -17.87 1.89 22.85
C LYS A 147 -18.10 0.47 23.36
N TRP A 148 -17.27 -0.51 22.98
CA TRP A 148 -17.36 -1.88 23.47
C TRP A 148 -17.15 -2.00 24.98
N HIS A 149 -16.16 -1.30 25.56
CA HIS A 149 -15.93 -1.33 27.02
C HIS A 149 -17.06 -0.72 27.87
N ARG A 150 -17.99 0.05 27.28
CA ARG A 150 -19.15 0.64 27.98
C ARG A 150 -20.45 -0.14 27.80
N SER A 151 -20.47 -1.19 26.98
CA SER A 151 -21.65 -2.06 26.80
C SER A 151 -21.47 -3.47 27.40
N CYS A 152 -20.44 -3.67 28.22
CA CYS A 152 -20.26 -4.86 29.06
C CYS A 152 -20.46 -4.57 30.57
N GLN A 153 -21.29 -3.59 30.90
CA GLN A 153 -21.89 -3.42 32.23
C GLN A 153 -23.40 -3.31 32.09
#